data_AF-A0A930FRT4-F1
#
_entry.id   AF-A0A930FRT4-F1
#
_cell.length_a   1.000
_cell.length_b   1.000
_cell.length_c   1.000
_cell.angle_alpha   90.00
_cell.angle_beta   90.00
_cell.angle_gamma   90.00
#
_symmetry.space_group_name_H-M   'P 1'
#
loop_
_entity.id
_entity.type
_entity.pdbx_description
1 polymer ?
#
loop_
_entity_poly.entity_id
_entity_poly.type
_entity_poly.pdbx_seq_one_letter_code
_entity_poly.pdbx_strand_id
1 'polypeptide(L)'
;MIKSSISADMLGLSLRQMGANIQVNSSKILFVEFKISEKLTVSYFCNIRDEDQVYLQRIEPYPVRNFRFEEVENILKFIKNDVTLFANASQSSNFPLFLDIIDANYYVRKEIEHLFLLKNVPHGLLEDLLKKNNDILEQIKNSKTPDLAKGIVPYTDEEHYEVINKHSIEGSIDEYASSHQVTRDRNLHKK
;
A
#
# COMPACT_ATOMS: atom_id res chain seq x y z
N MET A 1 22.63 -24.45 -10.92
CA MET A 1 21.90 -24.05 -9.70
C MET A 1 20.52 -24.65 -9.76
N ILE A 2 20.10 -25.40 -8.74
CA ILE A 2 18.71 -25.84 -8.62
C ILE A 2 17.94 -24.62 -8.09
N LYS A 3 17.08 -24.02 -8.93
CA LYS A 3 16.08 -23.06 -8.46
C LYS A 3 15.07 -23.84 -7.61
N SER A 4 14.95 -23.53 -6.33
CA SER A 4 13.88 -24.07 -5.49
C SER A 4 12.59 -23.31 -5.83
N SER A 5 11.71 -23.93 -6.62
CA SER A 5 10.38 -23.36 -6.90
C SER A 5 9.59 -23.20 -5.59
N ILE A 6 8.93 -22.05 -5.40
CA ILE A 6 8.05 -21.83 -4.25
C ILE A 6 6.90 -22.85 -4.30
N SER A 7 6.86 -23.77 -3.33
CA SER A 7 5.76 -24.71 -3.18
C SER A 7 4.63 -24.08 -2.36
N ALA A 8 3.44 -24.02 -2.96
CA ALA A 8 2.21 -23.59 -2.30
C ALA A 8 1.92 -24.40 -1.02
N ASP A 9 2.20 -25.71 -1.07
CA ASP A 9 1.99 -26.62 0.05
C ASP A 9 2.98 -26.33 1.19
N MET A 10 4.25 -26.05 0.86
CA MET A 10 5.27 -25.71 1.86
C MET A 10 4.95 -24.37 2.52
N LEU A 11 4.64 -23.34 1.72
CA LEU A 11 4.25 -22.03 2.24
C LEU A 11 2.99 -22.16 3.11
N GLY A 12 1.98 -22.90 2.64
CA GLY A 12 0.75 -23.16 3.39
C GLY A 12 1.01 -23.88 4.71
N LEU A 13 1.85 -24.92 4.73
CA LEU A 13 2.20 -25.64 5.95
C LEU A 13 2.90 -24.72 6.97
N SER A 14 3.89 -23.95 6.54
CA SER A 14 4.60 -23.01 7.41
C SER A 14 3.68 -21.94 7.98
N LEU A 15 2.76 -21.41 7.17
CA LEU A 15 1.77 -20.44 7.63
C LEU A 15 0.78 -21.03 8.64
N ARG A 16 0.34 -22.29 8.46
CA ARG A 16 -0.48 -22.99 9.47
C ARG A 16 0.27 -23.18 10.78
N GLN A 17 1.55 -23.51 10.73
CA GLN A 17 2.40 -23.61 11.93
C GLN A 17 2.54 -22.27 12.67
N MET A 18 2.41 -21.14 11.96
CA MET A 18 2.34 -19.80 12.55
C MET A 18 0.96 -19.46 13.14
N GLY A 19 -0.03 -20.35 13.05
CA GLY A 19 -1.39 -20.14 13.55
C GLY A 19 -2.37 -19.61 12.51
N ALA A 20 -2.01 -19.60 11.23
CA ALA A 20 -2.94 -19.16 10.18
C ALA A 20 -4.05 -20.20 9.92
N ASN A 21 -5.26 -19.71 9.72
CA ASN A 21 -6.29 -20.41 8.97
C ASN A 21 -6.04 -20.18 7.47
N ILE A 22 -6.01 -21.24 6.67
CA ILE A 22 -5.70 -21.15 5.24
C ILE A 22 -6.79 -21.81 4.42
N GLN A 23 -7.33 -21.05 3.48
CA GLN A 23 -8.20 -21.54 2.41
C GLN A 23 -7.41 -21.53 1.11
N VAL A 24 -7.41 -22.67 0.41
CA VAL A 24 -6.70 -22.85 -0.86
C VAL A 24 -7.75 -23.11 -1.95
N ASN A 25 -7.60 -22.46 -3.10
CA ASN A 25 -8.40 -22.79 -4.27
C ASN A 25 -7.58 -23.54 -5.33
N SER A 26 -8.25 -24.02 -6.38
CA SER A 26 -7.64 -24.81 -7.46
C SER A 26 -6.57 -24.08 -8.29
N SER A 27 -6.41 -22.77 -8.11
CA SER A 27 -5.53 -21.91 -8.91
C SER A 27 -4.26 -21.45 -8.16
N LYS A 28 -3.82 -22.21 -7.13
CA LYS A 28 -2.67 -21.86 -6.27
C LYS A 28 -2.78 -20.48 -5.61
N ILE A 29 -4.01 -20.04 -5.35
CA ILE A 29 -4.30 -18.86 -4.54
C ILE A 29 -4.52 -19.32 -3.10
N LEU A 30 -3.87 -18.65 -2.17
CA LEU A 30 -4.05 -18.87 -0.74
C LEU A 30 -4.69 -17.63 -0.11
N PHE A 31 -5.79 -17.83 0.60
CA PHE A 31 -6.31 -16.88 1.56
C PHE A 31 -5.81 -17.28 2.94
N VAL A 32 -5.09 -16.39 3.60
CA VAL A 32 -4.38 -16.64 4.85
C VAL A 32 -4.96 -15.71 5.90
N GLU A 33 -5.47 -16.24 7.01
CA GLU A 33 -6.12 -15.46 8.06
C GLU A 33 -5.47 -15.73 9.42
N PHE A 34 -5.14 -14.67 10.14
CA PHE A 34 -4.73 -14.71 11.54
C PHE A 34 -5.78 -14.01 12.39
N LYS A 35 -6.49 -14.78 13.22
CA LYS A 35 -7.40 -14.22 14.23
C LYS A 35 -6.59 -13.73 15.42
N ILE A 36 -6.40 -12.41 15.51
CA ILE A 36 -5.60 -11.76 16.56
C ILE A 36 -6.44 -11.55 17.82
N SER A 37 -7.71 -11.16 17.65
CA SER A 37 -8.71 -11.05 18.72
C SER A 37 -10.11 -11.20 18.13
N GLU A 38 -11.15 -11.16 18.97
CA GLU A 38 -12.55 -11.16 18.54
C GLU A 38 -12.88 -10.06 17.52
N LYS A 39 -12.14 -8.94 17.54
CA LYS A 39 -12.40 -7.76 16.68
C LYS A 39 -11.31 -7.48 15.65
N LEU A 40 -10.27 -8.31 15.59
CA LEU A 40 -9.15 -8.10 14.65
C LEU A 40 -8.75 -9.41 14.00
N THR A 41 -8.90 -9.44 12.69
CA THR A 41 -8.30 -10.43 11.81
C THR A 41 -7.30 -9.73 10.91
N VAL A 42 -6.12 -10.30 10.77
CA VAL A 42 -5.15 -9.88 9.75
C VAL A 42 -5.16 -10.94 8.66
N SER A 43 -5.49 -10.54 7.44
CA SER A 43 -5.64 -11.50 6.35
C SER A 43 -4.84 -11.10 5.12
N TYR A 44 -4.45 -12.12 4.35
CA TYR A 44 -3.65 -11.96 3.15
C TYR A 44 -4.20 -12.79 2.01
N PHE A 45 -4.03 -12.23 0.82
CA PHE A 45 -4.20 -12.91 -0.45
C PHE A 45 -2.82 -13.19 -1.04
N CYS A 46 -2.48 -14.47 -1.22
CA CYS A 46 -1.26 -14.91 -1.87
C CYS A 46 -1.61 -15.50 -3.23
N ASN A 47 -1.06 -14.92 -4.30
CA ASN A 47 -1.13 -15.50 -5.64
C ASN A 47 0.24 -16.07 -6.00
N ILE A 48 0.32 -17.40 -6.03
CA ILE A 48 1.52 -18.13 -6.42
C ILE A 48 1.44 -18.40 -7.92
N ARG A 49 2.22 -17.66 -8.71
CA ARG A 49 2.30 -17.89 -10.15
C ARG A 49 3.29 -19.02 -10.45
N ASP A 50 3.19 -19.61 -11.64
CA ASP A 50 4.05 -20.71 -12.10
C ASP A 50 5.54 -20.32 -12.27
N GLU A 51 5.90 -19.06 -11.99
CA GLU A 51 7.25 -18.50 -12.10
C GLU A 51 7.74 -18.02 -10.73
N ASP A 52 8.26 -18.90 -9.87
CA ASP A 52 9.09 -18.63 -8.66
C ASP A 52 8.70 -17.45 -7.74
N GLN A 53 7.50 -16.89 -7.87
CA GLN A 53 7.16 -15.58 -7.33
C GLN A 53 5.76 -15.58 -6.77
N VAL A 54 5.65 -14.98 -5.59
CA VAL A 54 4.39 -14.81 -4.89
C VAL A 54 4.06 -13.34 -4.83
N TYR A 55 2.85 -13.02 -5.26
CA TYR A 55 2.24 -11.73 -5.01
C TYR A 55 1.44 -11.83 -3.71
N LEU A 56 1.85 -11.07 -2.70
CA LEU A 56 1.21 -11.02 -1.40
C LEU A 56 0.48 -9.68 -1.25
N GLN A 57 -0.80 -9.72 -0.91
CA GLN A 57 -1.58 -8.54 -0.56
C GLN A 57 -2.16 -8.71 0.84
N ARG A 58 -1.98 -7.73 1.73
CA ARG A 58 -2.82 -7.65 2.94
C ARG A 58 -4.22 -7.20 2.54
N ILE A 59 -5.25 -7.87 3.04
CA ILE A 59 -6.66 -7.58 2.78
C ILE A 59 -7.29 -6.93 4.01
N GLU A 60 -7.17 -7.57 5.18
CA GLU A 60 -7.66 -7.06 6.47
C GLU A 60 -6.50 -6.67 7.40
N PRO A 61 -6.67 -5.64 8.27
CA PRO A 61 -7.89 -4.84 8.47
C PRO A 61 -8.11 -3.76 7.40
N TYR A 62 -7.12 -3.54 6.55
CA TYR A 62 -7.23 -2.68 5.38
C TYR A 62 -6.24 -3.14 4.31
N PRO A 63 -6.55 -2.90 3.02
CA PRO A 63 -5.72 -3.36 1.94
C PRO A 63 -4.41 -2.56 1.86
N VAL A 64 -3.31 -3.28 1.66
CA VAL A 64 -2.02 -2.68 1.27
C VAL A 64 -1.69 -3.12 -0.15
N ARG A 65 -0.80 -2.37 -0.81
CA ARG A 65 -0.23 -2.71 -2.11
C ARG A 65 0.31 -4.16 -2.10
N ASN A 66 0.24 -4.79 -3.27
CA ASN A 66 0.86 -6.09 -3.52
C ASN A 66 2.38 -6.02 -3.40
N PHE A 67 2.94 -6.88 -2.57
CA PHE A 67 4.38 -7.15 -2.50
C PHE A 67 4.74 -8.34 -3.37
N ARG A 68 5.91 -8.32 -3.98
CA ARG A 68 6.45 -9.42 -4.79
C ARG A 68 7.60 -10.06 -4.04
N PHE A 69 7.51 -11.38 -3.85
CA PHE A 69 8.55 -12.16 -3.18
C PHE A 69 9.05 -13.29 -4.07
N GLU A 70 10.35 -13.55 -4.02
CA GLU A 70 11.01 -14.65 -4.74
C GLU A 70 11.41 -15.80 -3.79
N GLU A 71 11.23 -15.62 -2.47
CA GLU A 71 11.61 -16.59 -1.45
C GLU A 71 10.52 -16.75 -0.38
N VAL A 72 10.22 -18.01 -0.02
CA VAL A 72 9.24 -18.34 1.04
C VAL A 72 9.62 -17.71 2.38
N GLU A 73 10.90 -17.70 2.74
CA GLU A 73 11.36 -17.15 4.01
C GLU A 73 11.02 -15.66 4.16
N ASN A 74 11.16 -14.88 3.09
CA ASN A 74 10.82 -13.46 3.09
C ASN A 74 9.31 -13.22 3.24
N ILE A 75 8.47 -14.07 2.64
CA ILE A 75 7.01 -14.04 2.82
C ILE A 75 6.66 -14.32 4.29
N LEU A 76 7.22 -15.39 4.86
CA LEU A 76 6.97 -15.78 6.24
C LEU A 76 7.43 -14.69 7.22
N LYS A 77 8.61 -14.11 6.98
CA LYS A 77 9.16 -13.01 7.79
C LYS A 77 8.26 -11.77 7.73
N PHE A 78 7.80 -11.39 6.53
CA PHE A 78 6.86 -10.28 6.36
C PHE A 78 5.59 -10.52 7.17
N ILE A 79 4.91 -11.65 6.94
CA ILE A 79 3.63 -11.97 7.59
C ILE A 79 3.81 -12.06 9.11
N LYS A 80 4.89 -12.68 9.58
CA LYS A 80 5.19 -12.79 11.02
C LYS A 80 5.36 -11.43 11.67
N ASN A 81 6.15 -10.55 11.06
CA ASN A 81 6.38 -9.20 11.59
C ASN A 81 5.07 -8.40 11.61
N ASP A 82 4.32 -8.43 10.52
CA ASP A 82 3.08 -7.67 10.39
C ASP A 82 2.01 -8.15 11.38
N VAL A 83 1.79 -9.47 11.49
CA VAL A 83 0.91 -10.08 12.51
C VAL A 83 1.34 -9.69 13.93
N THR A 84 2.65 -9.69 14.22
CA THR A 84 3.17 -9.31 15.55
C THR A 84 2.90 -7.84 15.85
N LEU A 85 3.11 -6.95 14.87
CA LEU A 85 2.84 -5.52 15.03
C LEU A 85 1.35 -5.25 15.28
N PHE A 86 0.45 -5.92 14.54
CA PHE A 86 -0.99 -5.79 14.75
C PHE A 86 -1.44 -6.37 16.09
N ALA A 87 -0.88 -7.51 16.51
CA ALA A 87 -1.18 -8.09 17.82
C ALA A 87 -0.79 -7.17 18.98
N ASN A 88 0.34 -6.46 18.85
CA ASN A 88 0.77 -5.47 19.83
C ASN A 88 -0.09 -4.20 19.76
N ALA A 89 -0.31 -3.66 18.56
CA ALA A 89 -1.08 -2.44 18.35
C ALA A 89 -2.54 -2.60 18.82
N SER A 90 -3.13 -3.78 18.66
CA SER A 90 -4.51 -4.06 19.07
C SER A 90 -4.73 -4.00 20.58
N GLN A 91 -3.67 -4.02 21.40
CA GLN A 91 -3.77 -3.83 22.85
C GLN A 91 -3.90 -2.34 23.24
N SER A 92 -3.67 -1.41 22.31
CA SER A 92 -3.81 0.01 22.56
C SER A 92 -5.27 0.45 22.56
N SER A 93 -5.65 1.30 23.52
CA SER A 93 -6.95 1.98 23.50
C SER A 93 -7.14 2.88 22.27
N ASN A 94 -6.05 3.25 21.60
CA ASN A 94 -6.08 4.11 20.40
C ASN A 94 -6.21 3.32 19.09
N PHE A 95 -6.21 1.98 19.14
CA PHE A 95 -6.27 1.15 17.94
C PHE A 95 -7.55 1.38 17.10
N PRO A 96 -8.76 1.54 17.68
CA PRO A 96 -9.94 1.87 16.88
C PRO A 96 -9.81 3.21 16.14
N LEU A 97 -9.28 4.23 16.82
CA LEU A 97 -9.05 5.55 16.20
C LEU A 97 -8.03 5.46 15.04
N PHE A 98 -7.02 4.61 15.18
CA PHE A 98 -6.09 4.33 14.09
C PHE A 98 -6.83 3.75 12.86
N LEU A 99 -7.71 2.76 13.04
CA LEU A 99 -8.50 2.21 11.94
C LEU A 99 -9.43 3.27 11.30
N ASP A 100 -10.11 4.08 12.12
CA ASP A 100 -10.96 5.16 11.64
C ASP A 100 -10.17 6.16 10.75
N ILE A 101 -8.93 6.47 11.13
CA ILE A 101 -8.03 7.33 10.33
C ILE A 101 -7.69 6.66 9.00
N ILE A 102 -7.36 5.37 8.99
CA ILE A 102 -7.04 4.66 7.74
C ILE A 102 -8.24 4.60 6.79
N ASP A 103 -9.43 4.32 7.32
CA ASP A 103 -10.67 4.30 6.54
C ASP A 103 -10.98 5.69 5.96
N ALA A 104 -10.86 6.74 6.76
CA ALA A 104 -11.03 8.12 6.28
C ALA A 104 -10.07 8.45 5.12
N ASN A 105 -8.81 8.04 5.22
CA ASN A 105 -7.82 8.23 4.15
C ASN A 105 -8.18 7.46 2.87
N TYR A 106 -8.74 6.26 2.98
CA TYR A 106 -9.26 5.52 1.83
C TYR A 106 -10.37 6.29 1.11
N TYR A 107 -11.34 6.83 1.85
CA TYR A 107 -12.41 7.65 1.26
C TYR A 107 -11.89 8.95 0.64
N VAL A 108 -10.94 9.64 1.29
CA VAL A 108 -10.30 10.84 0.72
C VAL A 108 -9.68 10.52 -0.64
N ARG A 109 -8.89 9.44 -0.74
CA ARG A 109 -8.31 9.02 -2.01
C ARG A 109 -9.39 8.77 -3.06
N LYS A 110 -10.42 7.99 -2.72
CA LYS A 110 -11.50 7.63 -3.63
C LYS A 110 -12.25 8.85 -4.16
N GLU A 111 -12.56 9.82 -3.30
CA GLU A 111 -13.28 11.03 -3.69
C GLU A 111 -12.42 11.99 -4.51
N ILE A 112 -11.11 12.08 -4.24
CA ILE A 112 -10.19 12.84 -5.09
C ILE A 112 -10.12 12.23 -6.51
N GLU A 113 -10.01 10.90 -6.60
CA GLU A 113 -9.99 10.19 -7.89
C GLU A 113 -11.30 10.40 -8.66
N HIS A 114 -12.43 10.27 -7.98
CA HIS A 114 -13.75 10.53 -8.53
C HIS A 114 -13.92 11.98 -9.01
N LEU A 115 -13.50 12.95 -8.20
CA LEU A 115 -13.51 14.38 -8.55
C LEU A 115 -12.67 14.64 -9.81
N PHE A 116 -11.44 14.13 -9.85
CA PHE A 116 -10.50 14.39 -10.95
C PHE A 116 -10.88 13.70 -12.25
N LEU A 117 -11.28 12.43 -12.21
CA LEU A 117 -11.57 11.65 -13.41
C LEU A 117 -12.92 12.00 -14.04
N LEU A 118 -13.90 12.47 -13.25
CA LEU A 118 -15.26 12.70 -13.74
C LEU A 118 -15.65 14.18 -13.88
N LYS A 119 -14.86 15.12 -13.35
CA LYS A 119 -15.22 16.55 -13.35
C LYS A 119 -14.09 17.40 -13.92
N ASN A 120 -14.45 18.57 -14.46
CA ASN A 120 -13.47 19.60 -14.79
C ASN A 120 -13.09 20.35 -13.50
N VAL A 121 -11.99 19.93 -12.87
CA VAL A 121 -11.58 20.41 -11.54
C VAL A 121 -10.72 21.67 -11.66
N PRO A 122 -11.02 22.76 -10.92
CA PRO A 122 -10.15 23.93 -10.87
C PRO A 122 -8.77 23.60 -10.27
N HIS A 123 -7.71 24.15 -10.86
CA HIS A 123 -6.34 23.92 -10.39
C HIS A 123 -6.13 24.29 -8.92
N GLY A 124 -6.63 25.46 -8.48
CA GLY A 124 -6.47 25.91 -7.09
C GLY A 124 -7.10 24.97 -6.06
N LEU A 125 -8.17 24.25 -6.41
CA LEU A 125 -8.73 23.23 -5.53
C LEU A 125 -7.75 22.05 -5.33
N LEU A 126 -7.04 21.64 -6.38
CA LEU A 126 -6.05 20.56 -6.29
C LEU A 126 -4.81 21.01 -5.50
N GLU A 127 -4.37 22.26 -5.64
CA GLU A 127 -3.29 22.84 -4.84
C GLU A 127 -3.64 22.86 -3.34
N ASP A 128 -4.86 23.29 -3.00
CA ASP A 128 -5.35 23.30 -1.61
C ASP A 128 -5.38 21.89 -0.99
N LEU A 129 -5.83 20.90 -1.76
CA LEU A 129 -5.84 19.49 -1.33
C LEU A 129 -4.43 18.95 -1.13
N LEU A 130 -3.50 19.25 -2.04
CA LEU A 130 -2.10 18.86 -1.92
C LEU A 130 -1.47 19.49 -0.66
N LYS A 131 -1.71 20.78 -0.42
CA LYS A 131 -1.21 21.47 0.77
C LYS A 131 -1.70 20.78 2.05
N LYS A 132 -2.99 20.50 2.16
CA LYS A 132 -3.57 19.82 3.33
C LYS A 132 -2.95 18.44 3.57
N ASN A 133 -2.71 17.68 2.51
CA ASN A 133 -2.04 16.38 2.62
C ASN A 133 -0.59 16.52 3.11
N ASN A 134 0.13 17.54 2.64
CA ASN A 134 1.49 17.82 3.11
C ASN A 134 1.51 18.23 4.58
N ASP A 135 0.56 19.08 5.01
CA ASP A 135 0.44 19.49 6.42
C ASP A 135 0.25 18.25 7.33
N ILE A 136 -0.57 17.26 6.91
CA ILE A 136 -0.74 15.97 7.62
C ILE A 136 0.58 15.18 7.67
N LEU A 137 1.29 15.06 6.55
CA LEU A 137 2.56 14.32 6.48
C LEU A 137 3.64 14.96 7.36
N GLU A 138 3.73 16.28 7.38
CA GLU A 138 4.64 17.01 8.26
C GLU A 138 4.32 16.79 9.74
N GLN A 139 3.03 16.81 10.10
CA GLN A 139 2.59 16.51 11.47
C GLN A 139 3.02 15.10 11.90
N ILE A 140 2.91 14.10 11.02
CA ILE A 140 3.36 12.72 11.28
C ILE A 140 4.89 12.68 11.46
N LYS A 141 5.66 13.26 10.54
CA LYS A 141 7.14 13.26 10.58
C LYS A 141 7.70 13.96 11.82
N ASN A 142 7.04 15.03 12.26
CA ASN A 142 7.46 15.82 13.43
C ASN A 142 6.95 15.23 14.75
N SER A 143 6.11 14.19 14.71
CA SER A 143 5.63 13.53 15.93
C SER A 143 6.80 12.83 16.64
N LYS A 144 7.07 13.23 17.88
CA LYS A 144 8.07 12.60 18.73
C LYS A 144 7.40 11.50 19.55
N THR A 145 7.29 10.32 18.98
CA THR A 145 6.73 9.15 19.66
C THR A 145 7.82 8.10 19.91
N PRO A 146 7.84 7.44 21.09
CA PRO A 146 8.80 6.38 21.35
C PRO A 146 8.56 5.18 20.45
N ASP A 147 9.65 4.55 19.98
CA ASP A 147 9.59 3.29 19.25
C ASP A 147 9.22 2.14 20.21
N LEU A 148 8.06 1.52 19.97
CA LEU A 148 7.54 0.39 20.72
C LEU A 148 7.89 -0.96 20.07
N ALA A 149 8.39 -0.97 18.84
CA ALA A 149 8.65 -2.17 18.05
C ALA A 149 10.16 -2.37 17.80
N LYS A 150 10.98 -2.23 18.86
CA LYS A 150 12.44 -2.35 18.77
C LYS A 150 12.86 -3.64 18.06
N GLY A 151 13.52 -3.50 16.92
CA GLY A 151 14.05 -4.62 16.12
C GLY A 151 13.06 -5.23 15.12
N ILE A 152 11.80 -4.79 15.09
CA ILE A 152 10.87 -5.11 14.00
C ILE A 152 10.83 -3.91 13.06
N VAL A 153 11.53 -4.02 11.93
CA VAL A 153 11.43 -3.03 10.85
C VAL A 153 10.17 -3.38 10.06
N PRO A 154 9.16 -2.49 9.98
CA PRO A 154 8.07 -2.67 9.03
C PRO A 154 8.67 -2.83 7.64
N TYR A 155 8.11 -3.69 6.80
CA TYR A 155 8.59 -3.77 5.42
C TYR A 155 8.26 -2.43 4.75
N THR A 156 9.27 -1.58 4.62
CA THR A 156 9.18 -0.30 3.93
C THR A 156 9.58 -0.53 2.49
N ASP A 157 8.79 0.00 1.57
CA ASP A 157 9.09 0.00 0.13
C ASP A 157 10.33 0.88 -0.18
N GLU A 158 11.33 1.10 0.69
CA GLU A 158 12.43 2.06 0.42
C GLU A 158 13.23 1.73 -0.86
N GLU A 159 13.30 0.46 -1.28
CA GLU A 159 13.85 0.07 -2.59
C GLU A 159 12.90 0.36 -3.79
N HIS A 160 11.67 0.81 -3.53
CA HIS A 160 10.62 1.14 -4.51
C HIS A 160 10.01 2.55 -4.35
N TYR A 161 10.25 3.26 -3.24
CA TYR A 161 9.75 4.60 -2.93
C TYR A 161 10.52 5.73 -3.63
N GLU A 162 11.72 5.47 -4.16
CA GLU A 162 12.51 6.46 -4.92
C GLU A 162 11.75 7.06 -6.13
N VAL A 163 10.66 6.43 -6.58
CA VAL A 163 9.91 6.90 -7.76
C VAL A 163 9.01 8.10 -7.44
N ILE A 164 8.54 8.27 -6.20
CA ILE A 164 7.62 9.38 -5.85
C ILE A 164 8.38 10.71 -5.69
N ASN A 165 9.64 10.67 -5.23
CA ASN A 165 10.48 11.86 -5.07
C ASN A 165 11.31 12.23 -6.31
N LYS A 166 11.33 11.42 -7.38
CA LYS A 166 11.96 11.79 -8.67
C LYS A 166 11.02 12.46 -9.67
N HIS A 167 9.70 12.32 -9.52
CA HIS A 167 8.72 12.89 -10.46
C HIS A 167 8.01 14.15 -9.94
N SER A 168 8.38 14.62 -8.76
CA SER A 168 7.88 15.89 -8.24
C SER A 168 8.96 16.95 -8.36
N ILE A 169 8.77 17.79 -9.39
CA ILE A 169 9.25 19.18 -9.48
C ILE A 169 10.71 19.34 -9.94
N GLU A 170 10.98 19.15 -11.23
CA GLU A 170 12.00 19.98 -11.93
C GLU A 170 11.92 20.01 -13.46
N GLY A 171 10.96 19.34 -14.14
CA GLY A 171 11.04 19.24 -15.60
C GLY A 171 9.78 19.29 -16.46
N SER A 172 8.55 19.43 -15.96
CA SER A 172 7.36 19.28 -16.84
C SER A 172 6.36 20.43 -16.88
N ILE A 173 6.44 21.43 -15.99
CA ILE A 173 5.45 22.51 -15.97
C ILE A 173 5.74 23.55 -17.07
N ASP A 174 7.02 23.88 -17.33
CA ASP A 174 7.39 24.88 -18.34
C ASP A 174 7.25 24.37 -19.79
N GLU A 175 7.45 23.07 -20.03
CA GLU A 175 7.25 22.45 -21.36
C GLU A 175 5.76 22.28 -21.72
N TYR A 176 4.89 22.02 -20.74
CA TYR A 176 3.45 21.91 -20.98
C TYR A 176 2.78 23.27 -21.22
N ALA A 177 3.24 24.33 -20.54
CA ALA A 177 2.73 25.70 -20.75
C ALA A 177 3.08 26.24 -22.15
N SER A 178 4.27 25.92 -22.67
CA SER A 178 4.73 26.38 -23.99
C SER A 178 4.04 25.68 -25.17
N SER A 179 3.67 24.41 -25.02
CA SER A 179 2.98 23.64 -26.09
C SER A 179 1.49 23.98 -26.22
N HIS A 180 0.85 24.47 -25.16
CA HIS A 180 -0.59 24.76 -25.15
C HIS A 180 -0.97 26.21 -25.50
N GLN A 181 -0.01 27.16 -25.54
CA GLN A 181 -0.24 28.48 -26.15
C GLN A 181 -0.21 28.41 -27.69
N VAL A 182 0.68 27.61 -28.28
CA VAL A 182 0.84 27.51 -29.75
C VAL A 182 -0.36 26.85 -30.44
N THR A 183 -1.12 26.02 -29.73
CA THR A 183 -2.24 25.26 -30.32
C THR A 183 -3.57 26.01 -30.30
N ARG A 184 -3.71 27.07 -29.48
CA ARG A 184 -4.92 27.92 -29.45
C ARG A 184 -4.93 28.99 -30.55
N ASP A 185 -3.78 29.51 -30.96
CA ASP A 185 -3.72 30.57 -31.99
C ASP A 185 -3.91 30.06 -33.42
N ARG A 186 -3.67 28.77 -33.71
CA ARG A 186 -3.83 28.24 -35.08
C ARG A 186 -5.28 27.99 -35.49
N ASN A 187 -6.23 27.97 -34.55
CA ASN A 187 -7.64 27.69 -34.84
C ASN A 187 -8.52 28.96 -34.92
N LEU A 188 -7.94 30.16 -34.77
CA LEU A 188 -8.65 31.44 -34.89
C LEU A 188 -8.46 32.15 -36.24
N HIS A 189 -7.74 31.56 -37.21
CA HIS A 189 -7.51 32.16 -38.54
C HIS A 189 -7.99 31.29 -39.72
N LYS A 190 -8.93 30.36 -39.47
CA LYS A 190 -9.69 29.70 -40.55
C LYS A 190 -11.19 29.89 -40.33
N LYS A 191 -11.66 31.08 -40.68
CA LYS A 191 -13.05 31.36 -41.08
C LYS A 191 -13.02 32.31 -42.26
#